data_AF-A0A7J8CSK0-F1
#
_entry.id   AF-A0A7J8CSK0-F1
#
_cell.length_a   1.000
_cell.length_b   1.000
_cell.length_c   1.000
_cell.angle_alpha   90.00
_cell.angle_beta   90.00
_cell.angle_gamma   90.00
#
_symmetry.space_group_name_H-M   'P 1'
#
loop_
_entity.id
_entity.type
_entity.pdbx_description
1 polymer ?
#
loop_
_entity_poly.entity_id
_entity_poly.type
_entity_poly.pdbx_seq_one_letter_code
_entity_poly.pdbx_strand_id
1 'polypeptide(L)'
;MFIMEIDAICYYRIENASLLLSSLARVSKALQSLVQNTMKRLLAHRSLTEILLDRKSIAQDAKVALDSVTCTWGIKVERTEMW
;
A
#
# COMPACT_ATOMS: atom_id res chain seq x y z
N MET A 1 -21.84 8.92 13.34
CA MET A 1 -20.93 8.43 12.28
C MET A 1 -19.59 8.23 12.94
N PHE A 2 -19.10 6.99 13.05
CA PHE A 2 -17.75 6.75 13.55
C PHE A 2 -16.78 7.09 12.43
N ILE A 3 -15.84 8.00 12.71
CA ILE A 3 -14.73 8.32 11.82
C ILE A 3 -13.55 7.51 12.34
N MET A 4 -12.97 6.70 11.47
CA MET A 4 -11.79 5.89 11.77
C MET A 4 -10.64 6.45 10.95
N GLU A 5 -9.60 6.88 11.65
CA GLU A 5 -8.33 7.29 11.05
C GLU A 5 -7.36 6.12 11.13
N ILE A 6 -6.68 5.84 10.01
CA ILE A 6 -5.69 4.77 9.92
C ILE A 6 -4.46 5.37 9.27
N ASP A 7 -3.33 5.20 9.94
CA ASP A 7 -2.02 5.53 9.40
C ASP A 7 -1.39 4.26 8.81
N ALA A 8 -0.77 4.41 7.64
CA ALA A 8 -0.12 3.32 6.94
C ALA A 8 1.27 3.72 6.45
N ILE A 9 2.26 2.87 6.69
CA ILE A 9 3.63 3.03 6.21
C ILE A 9 3.93 1.93 5.19
N CYS A 10 4.57 2.31 4.08
CA CYS A 10 5.00 1.40 3.03
C CYS A 10 6.51 1.53 2.82
N TYR A 11 7.24 0.45 3.10
CA TYR A 11 8.66 0.32 2.85
C TYR A 11 8.87 -0.31 1.48
N TYR A 12 9.65 0.36 0.63
CA TYR A 12 9.91 -0.09 -0.74
C TYR A 12 11.36 0.17 -1.14
N ARG A 13 11.82 -0.58 -2.16
CA ARG A 13 13.10 -0.36 -2.83
C ARG A 13 12.91 -0.27 -4.34
N ILE A 14 13.81 0.42 -5.01
CA ILE A 14 13.86 0.46 -6.47
C ILE A 14 14.65 -0.76 -6.94
N GLU A 15 14.02 -1.63 -7.73
CA GLU A 15 14.67 -2.79 -8.35
C GLU A 15 15.13 -2.51 -9.78
N ASN A 16 14.43 -1.62 -10.50
CA ASN A 16 14.80 -1.21 -11.85
C ASN A 16 14.62 0.30 -12.05
N ALA A 17 15.73 1.04 -12.00
CA ALA A 17 15.74 2.49 -12.15
C ALA A 17 15.33 2.95 -13.57
N SER A 18 15.73 2.21 -14.61
CA SER A 18 15.38 2.54 -15.99
C SER A 18 13.88 2.41 -16.24
N LEU A 19 13.27 1.34 -15.74
CA LEU A 19 11.82 1.15 -15.80
C LEU A 19 11.10 2.26 -15.03
N LEU A 20 11.53 2.54 -13.80
CA LEU A 20 10.95 3.59 -12.96
C LEU A 20 10.91 4.96 -13.66
N LEU A 21 12.03 5.37 -14.26
CA LEU A 21 12.15 6.64 -14.97
C LEU A 21 11.22 6.72 -16.19
N SER A 22 10.95 5.59 -16.84
CA SER A 22 10.02 5.52 -17.97
C SER A 22 8.54 5.47 -17.56
N SER A 23 8.24 4.91 -16.39
CA SER A 23 6.86 4.66 -15.95
C SER A 23 6.25 5.82 -15.16
N LEU A 24 7.05 6.56 -14.38
CA LEU A 24 6.54 7.52 -13.41
C LEU A 24 7.33 8.84 -13.41
N ALA A 25 6.61 9.95 -13.60
CA ALA A 25 7.19 11.29 -13.43
C ALA A 25 7.38 11.67 -11.95
N ARG A 26 6.52 11.18 -11.04
CA ARG A 26 6.52 11.52 -9.61
C ARG A 26 6.23 10.29 -8.75
N VAL A 27 7.27 9.56 -8.42
CA VAL A 27 7.21 8.27 -7.69
C VAL A 27 6.51 8.40 -6.34
N SER A 28 6.91 9.37 -5.51
CA SER A 28 6.37 9.57 -4.16
C SER A 28 4.86 9.83 -4.16
N LYS A 29 4.37 10.71 -5.04
CA LYS A 29 2.94 11.03 -5.15
C LYS A 29 2.14 9.83 -5.66
N ALA A 30 2.65 9.11 -6.65
CA ALA A 30 1.98 7.92 -7.20
C ALA A 30 1.86 6.81 -6.16
N LEU A 31 2.95 6.52 -5.43
CA LEU A 31 2.95 5.55 -4.34
C LEU A 31 2.01 5.96 -3.21
N GLN A 32 2.03 7.23 -2.78
CA GLN A 32 1.14 7.71 -1.72
C GLN A 32 -0.34 7.51 -2.09
N SER A 33 -0.74 7.92 -3.30
CA SER A 33 -2.11 7.71 -3.79
C SER A 33 -2.46 6.22 -3.90
N LEU A 34 -1.52 5.39 -4.37
CA LEU A 34 -1.72 3.95 -4.50
C LEU A 34 -1.92 3.28 -3.12
N VAL A 35 -1.11 3.63 -2.14
CA VAL A 35 -1.23 3.17 -0.74
C VAL A 35 -2.59 3.56 -0.17
N GLN A 36 -2.97 4.83 -0.29
CA GLN A 36 -4.26 5.31 0.20
C GLN A 36 -5.45 4.58 -0.45
N ASN A 37 -5.44 4.41 -1.77
CA ASN A 37 -6.51 3.73 -2.48
C ASN A 37 -6.57 2.23 -2.15
N THR A 38 -5.41 1.59 -1.99
CA THR A 38 -5.33 0.17 -1.63
C THR A 38 -5.86 -0.07 -0.23
N MET A 39 -5.46 0.76 0.74
CA MET A 39 -5.98 0.68 2.10
C MET A 39 -7.48 0.91 2.16
N LYS A 40 -7.99 1.98 1.51
CA LYS A 40 -9.43 2.23 1.43
C LYS A 40 -10.20 1.03 0.84
N ARG A 41 -9.70 0.45 -0.24
CA ARG A 41 -10.32 -0.72 -0.88
C ARG A 41 -10.33 -1.95 0.03
N LEU A 42 -9.22 -2.24 0.73
CA LEU A 42 -9.12 -3.39 1.63
C LEU A 42 -10.03 -3.24 2.85
N LEU A 43 -10.16 -2.02 3.38
CA LEU A 43 -10.92 -1.75 4.59
C LEU A 43 -12.42 -1.55 4.31
N ALA A 44 -12.81 -1.19 3.08
CA ALA A 44 -14.21 -0.96 2.70
C ALA A 44 -15.13 -2.17 2.92
N HIS A 45 -14.57 -3.37 2.97
CA HIS A 45 -15.31 -4.63 3.13
C HIS A 45 -15.04 -5.30 4.49
N ARG A 46 -14.47 -4.58 5.46
CA ARG A 46 -14.09 -5.11 6.78
C ARG A 46 -14.85 -4.39 7.90
N SER A 47 -15.21 -5.12 8.94
CA SER A 47 -15.74 -4.52 10.17
C SER A 47 -14.62 -3.95 11.04
N LEU A 48 -14.95 -3.02 11.96
CA LEU A 48 -13.96 -2.47 12.90
C LEU A 48 -13.27 -3.58 13.73
N THR A 49 -14.02 -4.59 14.16
CA THR A 49 -13.49 -5.71 14.94
C THR A 49 -12.47 -6.51 14.13
N GLU A 50 -12.76 -6.80 12.87
CA GLU A 50 -11.81 -7.47 11.96
C GLU A 50 -10.56 -6.61 11.76
N ILE A 51 -10.71 -5.30 11.57
CA ILE A 51 -9.58 -4.39 11.39
C ILE A 51 -8.67 -4.37 12.62
N LEU A 52 -9.23 -4.45 13.83
CA LEU A 52 -8.44 -4.46 15.07
C LEU A 52 -7.75 -5.80 15.34
N LEU A 53 -8.39 -6.92 15.01
CA LEU A 53 -7.87 -8.26 15.27
C LEU A 53 -6.90 -8.75 14.18
N ASP A 54 -7.21 -8.48 12.91
CA ASP A 54 -6.50 -9.05 11.76
C ASP A 54 -5.50 -8.08 11.13
N ARG A 55 -4.97 -7.13 11.92
CA ARG A 55 -4.11 -6.05 11.42
C ARG A 55 -2.95 -6.54 10.57
N LYS A 56 -2.29 -7.63 11.01
CA LYS A 56 -1.16 -8.23 10.31
C LYS A 56 -1.57 -8.83 8.97
N SER A 57 -2.74 -9.48 8.91
CA SER A 57 -3.25 -10.04 7.66
C SER A 57 -3.58 -8.94 6.67
N ILE A 58 -4.26 -7.88 7.11
CA ILE A 58 -4.62 -6.75 6.26
C ILE A 58 -3.37 -6.01 5.75
N ALA A 59 -2.37 -5.83 6.61
CA ALA A 59 -1.08 -5.28 6.20
C ALA A 59 -0.44 -6.15 5.12
N GLN A 60 -0.41 -7.48 5.30
CA GLN A 60 0.13 -8.40 4.30
C GLN A 60 -0.65 -8.35 2.97
N ASP A 61 -1.98 -8.29 3.01
CA ASP A 61 -2.81 -8.14 1.81
C ASP A 61 -2.50 -6.82 1.10
N ALA A 62 -2.31 -5.73 1.86
CA ALA A 62 -1.88 -4.44 1.32
C ALA A 62 -0.51 -4.54 0.66
N LYS A 63 0.45 -5.24 1.29
CA LYS A 63 1.78 -5.46 0.71
C LYS A 63 1.67 -6.15 -0.65
N VAL A 64 0.93 -7.26 -0.71
CA VAL A 64 0.76 -8.05 -1.95
C VAL A 64 0.08 -7.21 -3.03
N ALA A 65 -1.00 -6.50 -2.69
CA ALA A 65 -1.71 -5.66 -3.63
C ALA A 65 -0.85 -4.51 -4.16
N LEU A 66 -0.06 -3.86 -3.30
CA LEU A 66 0.85 -2.79 -3.71
C LEU A 66 1.97 -3.35 -4.60
N ASP A 67 2.64 -4.41 -4.17
CA ASP A 67 3.75 -5.04 -4.89
C ASP A 67 3.34 -5.46 -6.32
N SER A 68 2.11 -5.97 -6.48
CA SER A 68 1.57 -6.39 -7.78
C SER A 68 1.44 -5.25 -8.79
N VAL A 69 1.30 -4.01 -8.32
CA VAL A 69 1.23 -2.82 -9.18
C VAL A 69 2.61 -2.21 -9.33
N THR A 70 3.35 -2.04 -8.22
CA THR A 70 4.62 -1.33 -8.22
C THR A 70 5.73 -2.08 -8.94
N CYS A 71 5.63 -3.40 -9.09
CA CYS A 71 6.58 -4.19 -9.88
C CYS A 71 6.61 -3.73 -11.35
N THR A 72 5.49 -3.27 -11.89
CA THR A 72 5.39 -2.71 -13.26
C THR A 72 6.12 -1.36 -13.40
N TRP A 73 6.46 -0.72 -12.28
CA TRP A 73 7.24 0.52 -12.21
C TRP A 73 8.70 0.26 -11.81
N GLY A 74 9.12 -1.00 -11.65
CA GLY A 74 10.46 -1.34 -11.17
C GLY A 74 10.66 -1.08 -9.68
N ILE A 75 9.58 -1.10 -8.88
CA ILE A 75 9.59 -0.92 -7.43
C ILE A 75 9.10 -2.19 -6.74
N LYS A 76 9.85 -2.62 -5.71
CA LYS A 76 9.50 -3.74 -4.83
C LYS A 76 9.00 -3.24 -3.49
N VAL A 77 7.86 -3.74 -3.03
CA VAL A 77 7.37 -3.48 -1.69
C VAL A 77 7.92 -4.54 -0.74
N GLU A 78 8.66 -4.09 0.27
CA GLU A 78 9.27 -4.96 1.28
C GLU A 78 8.30 -5.25 2.40
N ARG A 79 7.68 -4.20 2.92
CA ARG A 79 6.83 -4.26 4.12
C ARG A 79 5.80 -3.14 4.09
N THR A 80 4.65 -3.44 4.67
CA THR A 80 3.60 -2.48 4.99
C THR A 80 3.28 -2.59 6.48
N GLU A 81 2.95 -1.47 7.08
CA GLU A 81 2.53 -1.39 8.48
C GLU A 81 1.30 -0.48 8.58
N MET A 82 0.43 -0.76 9.54
CA MET A 82 -0.76 0.05 9.79
C MET A 82 -1.06 0.16 11.29
N TRP A 83 -1.47 1.35 11.74
CA TRP A 83 -1.77 1.67 13.13
C TRP A 83 -3.15 2.30 13.28
#